data_AF-A0A7C5FGK8-F1
#
_entry.id   AF-A0A7C5FGK8-F1
#
_cell.length_a   1.000
_cell.length_b   1.000
_cell.length_c   1.000
_cell.angle_alpha   90.00
_cell.angle_beta   90.00
_cell.angle_gamma   90.00
#
_symmetry.space_group_name_H-M   'P 1'
#
loop_
_entity.id
_entity.type
_entity.pdbx_description
1 polymer ?
#
loop_
_entity_poly.entity_id
_entity_poly.type
_entity_poly.pdbx_seq_one_letter_code
_entity_poly.pdbx_strand_id
1 'polypeptide(L)'
;MSTDKHGFKRMKTDKHGENNKLLEAELSYKIRGCFYRVFNQYGPGLKEIVYHKALAEELENQGLNFVSNPRINIFSQETGKILGTYIPDFIVEDKIIIEIKALNRLTFLEKNQQMSYLRASWYEIAFLVNFGASKLEINRLILTNDRKPFIRVNIRANPCKIRVNPSSIRVNPCFTLMELLIIIALIAILATALLVLFNPKKQIEKAWDAKRKNDLNTLRKVLEDYYNDKGCYPTGNIICYNTPQENKKGVGVGATLVGYSCNICGTEPTPPNFSNFSPYLSVLPCDPQHPTKDYLYQYDPSSCPQWFRIYSMFSIRDDSDSKFLGCPYGGCGLAYPPTPTPQYGYDYGVSNTVLESSNVYNCIDQTNTCNTCNTYDQCLTDPGCPDKNKIYGSRGWCCAANPGSCH
;
A
#
# COMPACT_ATOMS: atom_id res chain seq x y z
N MET A 1 -42.96 47.34 18.01
CA MET A 1 -41.78 46.72 18.65
C MET A 1 -41.69 45.29 18.12
N SER A 2 -40.73 44.97 17.23
CA SER A 2 -39.34 44.63 17.60
C SER A 2 -39.37 43.36 18.47
N THR A 3 -38.85 42.19 18.09
CA THR A 3 -37.56 41.93 17.39
C THR A 3 -37.53 40.53 16.76
N ASP A 4 -37.01 40.47 15.53
CA ASP A 4 -36.27 39.35 14.93
C ASP A 4 -34.95 39.03 15.67
N LYS A 5 -34.40 37.82 15.43
CA LYS A 5 -32.97 37.41 15.25
C LYS A 5 -32.80 35.93 15.69
N HIS A 6 -32.22 34.96 14.97
CA HIS A 6 -31.20 34.87 13.91
C HIS A 6 -31.48 33.57 13.08
N GLY A 7 -31.15 33.36 11.81
CA GLY A 7 -30.17 34.00 10.92
C GLY A 7 -29.49 32.91 10.07
N PHE A 8 -30.20 32.30 9.11
CA PHE A 8 -29.59 31.40 8.12
C PHE A 8 -29.11 32.22 6.92
N LYS A 9 -27.79 32.32 6.75
CA LYS A 9 -27.13 33.13 5.72
C LYS A 9 -27.36 32.50 4.35
N ARG A 10 -28.15 33.16 3.49
CA ARG A 10 -28.27 32.90 2.05
C ARG A 10 -26.89 33.03 1.39
N MET A 11 -26.34 31.93 0.87
CA MET A 11 -25.27 31.99 -0.13
C MET A 11 -25.86 32.40 -1.48
N LYS A 12 -25.17 33.34 -2.12
CA LYS A 12 -25.54 34.04 -3.33
C LYS A 12 -25.68 33.06 -4.50
N THR A 13 -26.77 33.21 -5.24
CA THR A 13 -26.99 32.59 -6.54
C THR A 13 -26.18 33.35 -7.59
N ASP A 14 -25.17 32.69 -8.15
CA ASP A 14 -24.48 33.20 -9.33
C ASP A 14 -25.38 33.00 -10.56
N LYS A 15 -25.68 34.12 -11.22
CA LYS A 15 -26.45 34.19 -12.46
C LYS A 15 -25.51 34.03 -13.65
N HIS A 16 -25.43 32.82 -14.20
CA HIS A 16 -25.17 32.61 -15.62
C HIS A 16 -25.95 31.37 -16.07
N GLY A 17 -26.93 31.60 -16.94
CA GLY A 17 -27.78 30.57 -17.50
C GLY A 17 -27.11 29.83 -18.63
N GLU A 18 -27.37 28.53 -18.72
CA GLU A 18 -27.89 27.81 -19.89
C GLU A 18 -27.95 26.33 -19.52
N ASN A 19 -29.15 25.74 -19.56
CA ASN A 19 -29.46 24.30 -19.43
C ASN A 19 -28.49 23.46 -18.58
N ASN A 20 -28.72 23.41 -17.27
CA ASN A 20 -28.02 22.50 -16.34
C ASN A 20 -28.53 21.05 -16.50
N LYS A 21 -28.59 20.54 -17.74
CA LYS A 21 -28.99 19.18 -18.07
C LYS A 21 -27.81 18.27 -17.72
N LEU A 22 -27.94 17.51 -16.64
CA LEU A 22 -26.96 16.50 -16.25
C LEU A 22 -26.68 15.57 -17.45
N LEU A 23 -25.41 15.46 -17.86
CA LEU A 23 -24.99 14.56 -18.95
C LEU A 23 -25.48 13.14 -18.62
N GLU A 24 -26.21 12.49 -19.53
CA GLU A 24 -26.81 11.16 -19.34
C GLU A 24 -27.60 11.01 -18.01
N ALA A 25 -28.41 12.02 -17.66
CA ALA A 25 -29.17 12.07 -16.40
C ALA A 25 -30.05 10.83 -16.17
N GLU A 26 -30.88 10.47 -17.16
CA GLU A 26 -31.85 9.38 -17.05
C GLU A 26 -31.17 8.02 -16.91
N LEU A 27 -30.17 7.75 -17.75
CA LEU A 27 -29.37 6.53 -17.67
C LEU A 27 -28.62 6.44 -16.34
N SER A 28 -28.04 7.55 -15.89
CA SER A 28 -27.36 7.62 -14.59
C SER A 28 -28.31 7.34 -13.43
N TYR A 29 -29.56 7.81 -13.51
CA TYR A 29 -30.58 7.54 -12.49
C TYR A 29 -30.97 6.06 -12.47
N LYS A 30 -31.20 5.45 -13.64
CA LYS A 30 -31.50 4.01 -13.77
C LYS A 30 -30.37 3.14 -13.20
N ILE A 31 -29.12 3.42 -13.58
CA ILE A 31 -27.93 2.70 -13.08
C ILE A 31 -27.80 2.83 -11.56
N ARG A 32 -28.00 4.03 -11.01
CA ARG A 32 -27.99 4.22 -9.54
C ARG A 32 -29.08 3.41 -8.85
N GLY A 33 -30.27 3.30 -9.45
CA GLY A 33 -31.33 2.44 -8.97
C GLY A 33 -30.90 0.97 -8.87
N CYS A 34 -30.15 0.48 -9.87
CA CYS A 34 -29.57 -0.87 -9.87
C CYS A 34 -28.65 -1.06 -8.67
N PHE A 35 -27.73 -0.10 -8.43
CA PHE A 35 -26.80 -0.18 -7.29
C PHE A 35 -27.54 -0.26 -5.95
N TYR A 36 -28.59 0.55 -5.75
CA TYR A 36 -29.37 0.51 -4.52
C TYR A 36 -30.13 -0.81 -4.35
N ARG A 37 -30.70 -1.37 -5.42
CA ARG A 37 -31.40 -2.67 -5.34
C ARG A 37 -30.46 -3.80 -4.94
N VAL A 38 -29.29 -3.89 -5.60
CA VAL A 38 -28.25 -4.85 -5.23
C VAL A 38 -27.81 -4.65 -3.78
N PHE A 39 -27.50 -3.44 -3.36
CA PHE A 39 -27.05 -3.19 -1.98
C PHE A 39 -28.13 -3.49 -0.93
N ASN A 40 -29.39 -3.13 -1.19
CA ASN A 40 -30.50 -3.38 -0.27
C ASN A 40 -30.82 -4.87 -0.14
N GLN A 41 -30.62 -5.65 -1.21
CA GLN A 41 -30.88 -7.08 -1.21
C GLN A 41 -29.78 -7.88 -0.51
N TYR A 42 -28.51 -7.52 -0.74
CA TYR A 42 -27.38 -8.34 -0.30
C TYR A 42 -26.61 -7.77 0.90
N GLY A 43 -26.74 -6.46 1.17
CA GLY A 43 -25.96 -5.77 2.19
C GLY A 43 -24.46 -5.75 1.90
N PRO A 44 -23.62 -5.25 2.83
CA PRO A 44 -22.17 -5.29 2.73
C PRO A 44 -21.57 -6.65 3.15
N GLY A 45 -20.31 -6.91 2.80
CA GLY A 45 -19.53 -8.06 3.27
C GLY A 45 -19.28 -9.18 2.24
N LEU A 46 -19.93 -9.14 1.08
CA LEU A 46 -19.65 -10.09 -0.01
C LEU A 46 -18.39 -9.70 -0.80
N LYS A 47 -17.80 -10.69 -1.49
CA LYS A 47 -16.66 -10.47 -2.40
C LYS A 47 -17.12 -9.67 -3.64
N GLU A 48 -16.22 -8.88 -4.21
CA GLU A 48 -16.45 -8.04 -5.41
C GLU A 48 -17.08 -8.82 -6.57
N ILE A 49 -16.60 -10.05 -6.82
CA ILE A 49 -17.14 -10.94 -7.86
C ILE A 49 -18.63 -11.30 -7.67
N VAL A 50 -19.12 -11.30 -6.43
CA VAL A 50 -20.53 -11.59 -6.14
C VAL A 50 -21.38 -10.37 -6.48
N TYR A 51 -20.94 -9.17 -6.10
CA TYR A 51 -21.62 -7.92 -6.53
C TYR A 51 -21.58 -7.72 -8.04
N HIS A 52 -20.49 -8.13 -8.69
CA HIS A 52 -20.40 -8.12 -10.14
C HIS A 52 -21.52 -8.93 -10.78
N LYS A 53 -21.70 -10.19 -10.34
CA LYS A 53 -22.77 -11.05 -10.85
C LYS A 53 -24.17 -10.50 -10.53
N ALA A 54 -24.37 -10.04 -9.29
CA ALA A 54 -25.65 -9.47 -8.86
C ALA A 54 -26.00 -8.20 -9.64
N LEU A 55 -25.02 -7.34 -9.93
CA LEU A 55 -25.24 -6.14 -10.72
C LEU A 55 -25.51 -6.48 -12.19
N ALA A 56 -24.81 -7.47 -12.77
CA ALA A 56 -25.09 -7.91 -14.14
C ALA A 56 -26.56 -8.37 -14.28
N GLU A 57 -27.04 -9.20 -13.35
CA GLU A 57 -28.43 -9.65 -13.30
C GLU A 57 -29.41 -8.47 -13.15
N GLU A 58 -29.11 -7.53 -12.26
CA GLU A 58 -29.95 -6.36 -12.07
C GLU A 58 -29.99 -5.43 -13.30
N LEU A 59 -28.84 -5.22 -13.97
CA LEU A 59 -28.79 -4.43 -15.22
C LEU A 59 -29.62 -5.08 -16.32
N GLU A 60 -29.56 -6.42 -16.45
CA GLU A 60 -30.38 -7.21 -17.37
C GLU A 60 -31.87 -7.08 -17.05
N ASN A 61 -32.25 -7.19 -15.77
CA ASN A 61 -33.63 -7.01 -15.31
C ASN A 61 -34.19 -5.61 -15.60
N GLN A 62 -33.34 -4.58 -15.65
CA GLN A 62 -33.74 -3.23 -16.05
C GLN A 62 -33.76 -3.01 -17.57
N GLY A 63 -33.45 -4.04 -18.36
CA GLY A 63 -33.37 -3.96 -19.81
C GLY A 63 -32.28 -3.02 -20.31
N LEU A 64 -31.17 -2.88 -19.57
CA LEU A 64 -30.02 -2.07 -19.98
C LEU A 64 -29.05 -2.93 -20.77
N ASN A 65 -28.58 -2.42 -21.92
CA ASN A 65 -27.50 -3.07 -22.64
C ASN A 65 -26.19 -2.84 -21.91
N PHE A 66 -25.44 -3.91 -21.65
CA PHE A 66 -24.12 -3.79 -21.06
C PHE A 66 -23.15 -4.84 -21.59
N VAL A 67 -21.86 -4.52 -21.52
CA VAL A 67 -20.77 -5.47 -21.75
C VAL A 67 -20.02 -5.63 -20.44
N SER A 68 -19.81 -6.88 -20.03
CA SER A 68 -19.04 -7.21 -18.84
C SER A 68 -17.56 -7.45 -19.19
N ASN A 69 -16.66 -6.90 -18.38
CA ASN A 69 -15.20 -6.97 -18.56
C ASN A 69 -14.72 -6.59 -19.98
N PRO A 70 -15.23 -5.51 -20.61
CA PRO A 70 -14.78 -5.10 -21.94
C PRO A 70 -13.34 -4.61 -21.91
N ARG A 71 -12.61 -4.79 -23.01
CA ARG A 71 -11.27 -4.22 -23.20
C ARG A 71 -11.38 -2.84 -23.83
N ILE A 72 -10.94 -1.80 -23.12
CA ILE A 72 -10.89 -0.43 -23.65
C ILE A 72 -9.46 0.07 -23.78
N ASN A 73 -9.20 0.84 -24.84
CA ASN A 73 -7.88 1.41 -25.10
C ASN A 73 -7.60 2.61 -24.20
N ILE A 74 -6.36 2.70 -23.73
CA ILE A 74 -5.82 3.84 -22.99
C ILE A 74 -4.89 4.63 -23.90
N PHE A 75 -5.16 5.92 -24.03
CA PHE A 75 -4.48 6.81 -24.99
C PHE A 75 -3.46 7.72 -24.30
N SER A 76 -2.32 7.91 -24.94
CA SER A 76 -1.32 8.91 -24.58
C SER A 76 -1.91 10.32 -24.73
N GLN A 77 -1.85 11.12 -23.67
CA GLN A 77 -2.36 12.50 -23.67
C GLN A 77 -1.62 13.39 -24.68
N GLU A 78 -0.33 13.12 -24.93
CA GLU A 78 0.51 13.91 -25.83
C GLU A 78 0.44 13.44 -27.28
N THR A 79 0.46 12.11 -27.50
CA THR A 79 0.64 11.55 -28.85
C THR A 79 -0.63 10.95 -29.45
N GLY A 80 -1.68 10.73 -28.65
CA GLY A 80 -2.90 10.04 -29.09
C GLY A 80 -2.72 8.54 -29.36
N LYS A 81 -1.52 7.99 -29.21
CA LYS A 81 -1.24 6.55 -29.39
C LYS A 81 -1.83 5.71 -28.27
N ILE A 82 -2.17 4.47 -28.58
CA ILE A 82 -2.59 3.48 -27.59
C ILE A 82 -1.36 3.09 -26.74
N LEU A 83 -1.48 3.26 -25.42
CA LEU A 83 -0.49 2.88 -24.43
C LEU A 83 -0.75 1.50 -23.83
N GLY A 84 -2.00 1.04 -23.87
CA GLY A 84 -2.40 -0.23 -23.31
C GLY A 84 -3.91 -0.39 -23.25
N THR A 85 -4.34 -1.35 -22.45
CA THR A 85 -5.74 -1.73 -22.28
C THR A 85 -6.15 -1.64 -20.81
N TYR A 86 -7.33 -1.09 -20.56
CA TYR A 86 -8.02 -1.13 -19.27
C TYR A 86 -9.27 -2.01 -19.41
N ILE A 87 -9.59 -2.75 -18.36
CA ILE A 87 -10.75 -3.64 -18.29
C ILE A 87 -11.61 -3.19 -17.12
N PRO A 88 -12.63 -2.33 -17.33
CA PRO A 88 -13.63 -2.03 -16.30
C PRO A 88 -14.57 -3.23 -16.10
N ASP A 89 -15.30 -3.25 -14.98
CA ASP A 89 -16.28 -4.31 -14.71
C ASP A 89 -17.42 -4.30 -15.73
N PHE A 90 -17.94 -3.10 -16.05
CA PHE A 90 -18.99 -2.94 -17.05
C PHE A 90 -18.86 -1.68 -17.88
N ILE A 91 -19.39 -1.75 -19.10
CA ILE A 91 -19.77 -0.60 -19.92
C ILE A 91 -21.26 -0.73 -20.23
N VAL A 92 -22.03 0.28 -19.87
CA VAL A 92 -23.50 0.32 -20.03
C VAL A 92 -23.87 1.29 -21.15
N GLU A 93 -24.70 0.84 -22.08
CA GLU A 93 -25.18 1.55 -23.29
C GLU A 93 -24.05 2.18 -24.11
N ASP A 94 -22.85 1.57 -24.10
CA ASP A 94 -21.61 2.11 -24.69
C ASP A 94 -21.29 3.57 -24.30
N LYS A 95 -21.72 3.98 -23.10
CA LYS A 95 -21.64 5.37 -22.63
C LYS A 95 -21.01 5.52 -21.25
N ILE A 96 -21.33 4.61 -20.34
CA ILE A 96 -20.99 4.75 -18.92
C ILE A 96 -20.15 3.57 -18.47
N ILE A 97 -18.97 3.85 -17.94
CA ILE A 97 -18.14 2.87 -17.26
C ILE A 97 -18.68 2.63 -15.85
N ILE A 98 -18.70 1.38 -15.39
CA ILE A 98 -18.94 1.03 -13.99
C ILE A 98 -17.73 0.23 -13.48
N GLU A 99 -17.24 0.66 -12.32
CA GLU A 99 -16.21 -0.01 -11.53
C GLU A 99 -16.79 -0.30 -10.14
N ILE A 100 -16.71 -1.56 -9.73
CA ILE A 100 -17.21 -2.10 -8.47
C ILE A 100 -16.04 -2.21 -7.49
N LYS A 101 -16.32 -1.94 -6.22
CA LYS A 101 -15.43 -2.22 -5.11
C LYS A 101 -16.20 -2.88 -3.96
N ALA A 102 -15.50 -3.71 -3.20
CA ALA A 102 -15.98 -4.29 -1.94
C ALA A 102 -15.01 -3.96 -0.79
N LEU A 103 -14.79 -2.66 -0.55
CA LEU A 103 -13.86 -2.13 0.44
C LEU A 103 -14.62 -1.58 1.66
N ASN A 104 -13.97 -1.56 2.83
CA ASN A 104 -14.57 -0.96 4.04
C ASN A 104 -14.93 0.53 3.86
N ARG A 105 -14.20 1.24 2.99
CA ARG A 105 -14.49 2.62 2.56
C ARG A 105 -13.72 2.94 1.27
N LEU A 106 -14.25 3.82 0.42
CA LEU A 106 -13.50 4.40 -0.68
C LEU A 106 -12.54 5.50 -0.19
N THR A 107 -11.32 5.50 -0.73
CA THR A 107 -10.32 6.54 -0.47
C THR A 107 -10.13 7.43 -1.70
N PHE A 108 -9.20 8.39 -1.61
CA PHE A 108 -8.82 9.22 -2.74
C PHE A 108 -8.06 8.42 -3.81
N LEU A 109 -7.43 7.29 -3.45
CA LEU A 109 -6.65 6.48 -4.36
C LEU A 109 -7.54 5.87 -5.46
N GLU A 110 -8.65 5.23 -5.09
CA GLU A 110 -9.56 4.59 -6.06
C GLU A 110 -10.21 5.64 -6.96
N LYS A 111 -10.60 6.80 -6.40
CA LYS A 111 -11.16 7.90 -7.20
C LYS A 111 -10.16 8.45 -8.22
N ASN A 112 -8.89 8.59 -7.83
CA ASN A 112 -7.83 9.07 -8.72
C ASN A 112 -7.47 8.08 -9.82
N GLN A 113 -7.46 6.80 -9.48
CA GLN A 113 -7.25 5.74 -10.46
C GLN A 113 -8.35 5.78 -11.51
N GLN A 114 -9.61 5.82 -11.09
CA GLN A 114 -10.73 5.88 -12.02
C GLN A 114 -10.73 7.17 -12.86
N MET A 115 -10.38 8.31 -12.26
CA MET A 115 -10.23 9.56 -12.99
C MET A 115 -9.10 9.48 -14.04
N SER A 116 -7.99 8.81 -13.74
CA SER A 116 -6.89 8.63 -14.67
C SER A 116 -7.31 7.81 -15.90
N TYR A 117 -8.07 6.73 -15.70
CA TYR A 117 -8.63 5.95 -16.81
C TYR A 117 -9.68 6.73 -17.62
N LEU A 118 -10.52 7.52 -16.95
CA LEU A 118 -11.51 8.38 -17.62
C LEU A 118 -10.82 9.47 -18.46
N ARG A 119 -9.69 10.03 -17.99
CA ARG A 119 -8.85 11.00 -18.72
C ARG A 119 -8.22 10.43 -19.98
N ALA A 120 -7.97 9.13 -20.02
CA ALA A 120 -7.23 8.47 -21.09
C ALA A 120 -8.12 7.54 -21.95
N SER A 121 -9.45 7.63 -21.85
CA SER A 121 -10.41 6.86 -22.64
C SER A 121 -11.48 7.77 -23.25
N TRP A 122 -12.24 7.26 -24.22
CA TRP A 122 -13.30 8.01 -24.92
C TRP A 122 -14.59 8.21 -24.09
N TYR A 123 -14.72 7.52 -22.96
CA TYR A 123 -15.91 7.57 -22.09
C TYR A 123 -15.90 8.80 -21.20
N GLU A 124 -17.03 9.51 -21.09
CA GLU A 124 -17.11 10.76 -20.33
C GLU A 124 -17.59 10.59 -18.88
N ILE A 125 -18.21 9.45 -18.58
CA ILE A 125 -18.81 9.16 -17.28
C ILE A 125 -18.30 7.81 -16.77
N ALA A 126 -17.91 7.78 -15.50
CA ALA A 126 -17.68 6.55 -14.76
C ALA A 126 -18.42 6.57 -13.42
N PHE A 127 -19.01 5.44 -13.06
CA PHE A 127 -19.42 5.16 -11.70
C PHE A 127 -18.35 4.31 -11.01
N LEU A 128 -17.87 4.79 -9.87
CA LEU A 128 -17.11 4.00 -8.91
C LEU A 128 -18.05 3.73 -7.73
N VAL A 129 -18.51 2.49 -7.62
CA VAL A 129 -19.46 2.07 -6.59
C VAL A 129 -18.78 1.13 -5.61
N ASN A 130 -18.93 1.38 -4.32
CA ASN A 130 -18.43 0.50 -3.27
C ASN A 130 -19.58 -0.09 -2.45
N PHE A 131 -19.71 -1.41 -2.53
CA PHE A 131 -20.69 -2.19 -1.80
C PHE A 131 -20.17 -2.73 -0.46
N GLY A 132 -18.86 -2.63 -0.19
CA GLY A 132 -18.24 -3.20 1.02
C GLY A 132 -18.39 -2.34 2.29
N ALA A 133 -18.72 -1.06 2.13
CA ALA A 133 -18.88 -0.14 3.25
C ALA A 133 -20.24 -0.33 3.95
N SER A 134 -20.36 0.15 5.19
CA SER A 134 -21.62 0.09 5.95
C SER A 134 -22.80 0.82 5.27
N LYS A 135 -22.51 1.69 4.30
CA LYS A 135 -23.47 2.33 3.41
C LYS A 135 -22.96 2.22 1.98
N LEU A 136 -23.88 2.12 1.03
CA LEU A 136 -23.55 2.16 -0.40
C LEU A 136 -22.88 3.50 -0.74
N GLU A 137 -21.64 3.45 -1.20
CA GLU A 137 -20.91 4.63 -1.65
C GLU A 137 -20.92 4.67 -3.18
N ILE A 138 -21.49 5.73 -3.76
CA ILE A 138 -21.57 5.91 -5.22
C ILE A 138 -20.84 7.20 -5.58
N ASN A 139 -19.70 7.09 -6.27
CA ASN A 139 -19.03 8.24 -6.86
C ASN A 139 -19.30 8.28 -8.36
N ARG A 140 -19.96 9.34 -8.82
CA ARG A 140 -20.14 9.63 -10.24
C ARG A 140 -19.06 10.59 -10.70
N LEU A 141 -18.15 10.12 -11.53
CA LEU A 141 -17.06 10.90 -12.11
C LEU A 141 -17.45 11.33 -13.52
N ILE A 142 -17.21 12.61 -13.84
CA ILE A 142 -17.54 13.19 -15.15
C ILE A 142 -16.33 13.95 -15.67
N LEU A 143 -15.85 13.51 -16.82
CA LEU A 143 -14.83 14.21 -17.59
C LEU A 143 -15.20 14.19 -19.06
N THR A 144 -15.70 15.32 -19.53
CA THR A 144 -16.15 15.51 -20.90
C THR A 144 -14.97 15.51 -21.87
N ASN A 145 -15.19 15.01 -23.07
CA ASN A 145 -14.19 14.75 -24.10
C ASN A 145 -13.50 16.03 -24.60
N ASP A 146 -14.16 17.19 -24.52
CA ASP A 146 -13.58 18.51 -24.82
C ASP A 146 -12.39 18.87 -23.91
N ARG A 147 -12.36 18.30 -22.71
CA ARG A 147 -11.29 18.47 -21.69
C ARG A 147 -10.17 17.45 -21.81
N LYS A 148 -10.21 16.51 -22.76
CA LYS A 148 -9.23 15.42 -22.90
C LYS A 148 -8.20 15.73 -24.00
N PRO A 149 -6.91 15.85 -23.68
CA PRO A 149 -5.88 16.25 -24.64
C PRO A 149 -5.72 15.28 -25.84
N PHE A 150 -5.76 13.97 -25.61
CA PHE A 150 -5.50 12.96 -26.64
C PHE A 150 -6.51 13.00 -27.79
N ILE A 151 -7.74 13.45 -27.53
CA ILE A 151 -8.80 13.58 -28.55
C ILE A 151 -8.41 14.65 -29.57
N ARG A 152 -7.88 15.78 -29.10
CA ARG A 152 -7.42 16.87 -29.99
C ARG A 152 -6.25 16.43 -30.86
N VAL A 153 -5.38 15.57 -30.33
CA VAL A 153 -4.23 15.01 -31.07
C VAL A 153 -4.70 14.04 -32.15
N ASN A 154 -5.64 13.13 -31.83
CA ASN A 154 -6.18 12.18 -32.81
C ASN A 154 -6.96 12.88 -33.94
N ILE A 155 -7.68 13.96 -33.65
CA ILE A 155 -8.35 14.78 -34.69
C ILE A 155 -7.33 15.43 -35.65
N ARG A 156 -6.14 15.81 -35.17
CA ARG A 156 -5.06 16.36 -36.02
C ARG A 156 -4.34 15.28 -36.84
N ALA A 157 -4.27 14.05 -36.33
CA ALA A 157 -3.59 12.93 -37.00
C ALA A 157 -4.44 12.26 -38.10
N ASN A 158 -5.77 12.39 -38.06
CA ASN A 158 -6.69 11.92 -39.10
C ASN A 158 -7.70 13.01 -39.51
N PRO A 159 -7.32 13.94 -40.40
CA PRO A 159 -8.21 15.00 -40.83
C PRO A 159 -9.16 14.48 -41.93
N CYS A 160 -10.37 14.05 -41.55
CA CYS A 160 -11.46 14.05 -42.52
C CYS A 160 -11.86 15.52 -42.79
N LYS A 161 -11.64 15.95 -44.05
CA LYS A 161 -11.85 17.29 -44.64
C LYS A 161 -12.81 18.22 -43.89
N ILE A 162 -12.28 19.01 -42.95
CA ILE A 162 -12.87 20.30 -42.58
C ILE A 162 -11.80 21.35 -42.85
N ARG A 163 -11.96 22.12 -43.94
CA ARG A 163 -11.16 23.30 -44.22
C ARG A 163 -11.52 24.37 -43.19
N VAL A 164 -10.69 24.55 -42.18
CA VAL A 164 -10.67 25.79 -41.41
C VAL A 164 -9.42 26.55 -41.82
N ASN A 165 -9.61 27.79 -42.29
CA ASN A 165 -8.52 28.69 -42.64
C ASN A 165 -7.64 28.98 -41.40
N PRO A 166 -6.31 28.80 -41.48
CA PRO A 166 -5.43 29.20 -40.40
C PRO A 166 -5.10 30.67 -40.56
N SER A 167 -5.90 31.56 -39.97
CA SER A 167 -5.47 32.93 -39.69
C SER A 167 -4.93 33.03 -38.25
N SER A 168 -3.62 33.22 -38.18
CA SER A 168 -2.83 33.75 -37.06
C SER A 168 -2.93 33.07 -35.70
N ILE A 169 -2.07 32.06 -35.48
CA ILE A 169 -1.49 31.81 -34.15
C ILE A 169 -0.07 32.34 -34.20
N ARG A 170 0.16 33.54 -33.62
CA ARG A 170 1.50 33.98 -33.25
C ARG A 170 1.89 33.22 -31.99
N VAL A 171 2.79 32.25 -32.12
CA VAL A 171 3.62 31.81 -30.99
C VAL A 171 4.77 32.80 -30.92
N ASN A 172 4.95 33.48 -29.78
CA ASN A 172 6.17 34.25 -29.54
C ASN A 172 7.25 33.26 -29.07
N PRO A 173 8.36 33.09 -29.77
CA PRO A 173 9.56 32.53 -29.17
C PRO A 173 10.47 33.69 -28.82
N CYS A 174 10.73 33.92 -27.53
CA CYS A 174 11.93 34.59 -27.07
C CYS A 174 12.07 34.41 -25.56
N PHE A 175 12.49 33.21 -25.13
CA PHE A 175 13.23 33.13 -23.87
C PHE A 175 14.65 33.61 -24.17
N THR A 176 15.09 34.65 -23.48
CA THR A 176 16.48 35.09 -23.59
C THR A 176 17.38 34.10 -22.84
N LEU A 177 18.61 33.91 -23.29
CA LEU A 177 19.58 33.03 -22.61
C LEU A 177 19.77 33.45 -21.13
N MET A 178 19.70 34.74 -20.85
CA MET A 178 19.77 35.30 -19.50
C MET A 178 18.58 34.88 -18.62
N GLU A 179 17.37 34.87 -19.16
CA GLU A 179 16.17 34.47 -18.42
C GLU A 179 16.19 32.97 -18.08
N LEU A 180 16.64 32.14 -19.03
CA LEU A 180 16.81 30.70 -18.77
C LEU A 180 17.86 30.44 -17.68
N LEU A 181 18.96 31.18 -17.68
CA LEU A 181 20.01 31.03 -16.67
C LEU A 181 19.53 31.44 -15.27
N ILE A 182 18.76 32.52 -15.16
CA ILE A 182 18.17 32.96 -13.87
C ILE A 182 17.20 31.88 -13.35
N ILE A 183 16.36 31.32 -14.23
CA ILE A 183 15.41 30.27 -13.84
C ILE A 183 16.14 29.02 -13.35
N ILE A 184 17.17 28.56 -14.06
CA ILE A 184 17.94 27.38 -13.65
C ILE A 184 18.64 27.63 -12.30
N ALA A 185 19.21 28.82 -12.10
CA ALA A 185 19.84 29.19 -10.83
C ALA A 185 18.82 29.19 -9.68
N LEU A 186 17.63 29.75 -9.89
CA LEU A 186 16.55 29.76 -8.90
C LEU A 186 16.04 28.35 -8.59
N ILE A 187 15.84 27.51 -9.62
CA ILE A 187 15.43 26.11 -9.45
C ILE A 187 16.50 25.33 -8.67
N ALA A 188 17.78 25.56 -8.93
CA ALA A 188 18.87 24.90 -8.20
C ALA A 188 18.87 25.27 -6.70
N ILE A 189 18.69 26.55 -6.38
CA ILE A 189 18.62 27.03 -4.97
C ILE A 189 17.38 26.47 -4.27
N LEU A 190 16.22 26.47 -4.94
CA LEU A 190 15.00 25.90 -4.37
C LEU A 190 15.12 24.38 -4.19
N ALA A 191 15.72 23.68 -5.14
CA ALA A 191 15.92 22.24 -5.06
C ALA A 191 16.86 21.85 -3.90
N THR A 192 17.96 22.58 -3.68
CA THR A 192 18.88 22.32 -2.56
C THR A 192 18.19 22.57 -1.22
N ALA A 193 17.41 23.65 -1.08
CA ALA A 193 16.64 23.92 0.13
C ALA A 193 15.61 22.82 0.43
N LEU A 194 14.90 22.33 -0.61
CA LEU A 194 13.92 21.24 -0.47
C LEU A 194 14.57 19.92 -0.01
N LEU A 195 15.76 19.57 -0.53
CA LEU A 195 16.45 18.34 -0.12
C LEU A 195 16.85 18.35 1.36
N VAL A 196 17.27 19.50 1.88
CA VAL A 196 17.63 19.65 3.30
C VAL A 196 16.39 19.59 4.19
N LEU A 197 15.28 20.21 3.78
CA LEU A 197 14.04 20.25 4.57
C LEU A 197 13.32 18.89 4.60
N PHE A 198 13.25 18.19 3.47
CA PHE A 198 12.43 16.98 3.37
C PHE A 198 13.15 15.69 3.73
N ASN A 199 14.49 15.69 3.82
CA ASN A 199 15.33 14.52 4.07
C ASN A 199 14.74 13.26 3.40
N PRO A 200 14.80 13.18 2.05
CA PRO A 200 14.04 12.19 1.28
C PRO A 200 14.34 10.74 1.71
N LYS A 201 15.55 10.47 2.18
CA LYS A 201 15.94 9.17 2.75
C LYS A 201 15.02 8.76 3.91
N LYS A 202 14.82 9.64 4.89
CA LYS A 202 13.97 9.35 6.05
C LYS A 202 12.50 9.12 5.65
N GLN A 203 12.00 9.82 4.63
CA GLN A 203 10.62 9.64 4.16
C GLN A 203 10.42 8.29 3.47
N ILE A 204 11.40 7.84 2.68
CA ILE A 204 11.38 6.51 2.06
C ILE A 204 11.44 5.42 3.14
N GLU A 205 12.30 5.58 4.14
CA GLU A 205 12.40 4.65 5.28
C GLU A 205 11.07 4.54 6.05
N LYS A 206 10.38 5.66 6.30
CA LYS A 206 9.03 5.66 6.88
C LYS A 206 8.01 4.92 6.01
N ALA A 207 8.05 5.12 4.70
CA ALA A 207 7.16 4.42 3.78
C ALA A 207 7.40 2.91 3.79
N TRP A 208 8.66 2.47 3.86
CA TRP A 208 9.00 1.06 4.03
C TRP A 208 8.50 0.49 5.36
N ASP A 209 8.70 1.19 6.47
CA ASP A 209 8.21 0.77 7.79
C ASP A 209 6.67 0.66 7.82
N ALA A 210 5.96 1.59 7.18
CA ALA A 210 4.51 1.50 7.01
C ALA A 210 4.09 0.27 6.20
N LYS A 211 4.82 -0.04 5.12
CA LYS A 211 4.59 -1.24 4.32
C LYS A 211 4.83 -2.53 5.13
N ARG A 212 5.94 -2.62 5.88
CA ARG A 212 6.23 -3.77 6.78
C ARG A 212 5.09 -4.02 7.76
N LYS A 213 4.57 -2.97 8.40
CA LYS A 213 3.43 -3.06 9.32
C LYS A 213 2.18 -3.61 8.61
N ASN A 214 1.89 -3.13 7.41
CA ASN A 214 0.75 -3.61 6.62
C ASN A 214 0.92 -5.08 6.20
N ASP A 215 2.11 -5.44 5.74
CA ASP A 215 2.43 -6.77 5.23
C ASP A 215 2.34 -7.81 6.36
N LEU A 216 2.92 -7.53 7.53
CA LEU A 216 2.80 -8.39 8.71
C LEU A 216 1.34 -8.52 9.18
N ASN A 217 0.56 -7.44 9.17
CA ASN A 217 -0.87 -7.52 9.52
C ASN A 217 -1.69 -8.34 8.51
N THR A 218 -1.32 -8.29 7.23
CA THR A 218 -1.93 -9.10 6.20
C THR A 218 -1.60 -10.57 6.42
N LEU A 219 -0.32 -10.90 6.63
CA LEU A 219 0.12 -12.24 6.97
C LEU A 219 -0.58 -12.79 8.21
N ARG A 220 -0.71 -11.99 9.29
CA ARG A 220 -1.44 -12.39 10.49
C ARG A 220 -2.85 -12.85 10.15
N LYS A 221 -3.63 -12.05 9.41
CA LYS A 221 -5.02 -12.39 9.03
C LYS A 221 -5.08 -13.69 8.23
N VAL A 222 -4.21 -13.81 7.22
CA VAL A 222 -4.12 -14.99 6.35
C VAL A 222 -3.76 -16.24 7.15
N LEU A 223 -2.87 -16.13 8.14
CA LEU A 223 -2.51 -17.23 9.02
C LEU A 223 -3.67 -17.64 9.94
N GLU A 224 -4.46 -16.68 10.43
CA GLU A 224 -5.69 -17.01 11.17
C GLU A 224 -6.72 -17.70 10.29
N ASP A 225 -6.92 -17.23 9.04
CA ASP A 225 -7.82 -17.88 8.09
C ASP A 225 -7.35 -19.32 7.78
N TYR A 226 -6.04 -19.53 7.62
CA TYR A 226 -5.45 -20.85 7.45
C TYR A 226 -5.71 -21.75 8.67
N TYR A 227 -5.53 -21.23 9.89
CA TYR A 227 -5.80 -21.97 11.12
C TYR A 227 -7.28 -22.37 11.23
N ASN A 228 -8.20 -21.46 10.91
CA ASN A 228 -9.64 -21.74 10.96
C ASN A 228 -10.05 -22.91 10.04
N ASP A 229 -9.37 -23.07 8.91
CA ASP A 229 -9.64 -24.14 7.95
C ASP A 229 -8.89 -25.45 8.24
N LYS A 230 -7.67 -25.37 8.81
CA LYS A 230 -6.76 -26.52 8.96
C LYS A 230 -6.59 -27.00 10.40
N GLY A 231 -6.99 -26.21 11.38
CA GLY A 231 -6.77 -26.47 12.81
C GLY A 231 -5.31 -26.27 13.27
N CYS A 232 -4.45 -25.74 12.40
CA CYS A 232 -3.04 -25.48 12.68
C CYS A 232 -2.49 -24.35 11.82
N TYR A 233 -1.42 -23.71 12.27
CA TYR A 233 -0.66 -22.75 11.46
C TYR A 233 0.29 -23.48 10.50
N PRO A 234 0.62 -22.87 9.34
CA PRO A 234 1.47 -23.50 8.35
C PRO A 234 2.89 -23.73 8.89
N THR A 235 3.42 -24.90 8.64
CA THR A 235 4.83 -25.20 8.87
C THR A 235 5.71 -24.44 7.86
N GLY A 236 7.00 -24.30 8.18
CA GLY A 236 7.93 -23.52 7.36
C GLY A 236 8.02 -23.98 5.90
N ASN A 237 7.79 -25.26 5.61
CA ASN A 237 7.79 -25.82 4.24
C ASN A 237 6.68 -25.31 3.33
N ILE A 238 5.66 -24.67 3.89
CA ILE A 238 4.54 -24.09 3.15
C ILE A 238 4.80 -22.60 2.86
N ILE A 239 5.31 -21.86 3.86
CA ILE A 239 5.37 -20.39 3.84
C ILE A 239 6.78 -19.79 3.69
N CYS A 240 7.83 -20.56 3.98
CA CYS A 240 9.20 -20.08 3.94
C CYS A 240 9.99 -20.58 2.74
N TYR A 241 10.93 -19.77 2.28
CA TYR A 241 11.86 -20.13 1.20
C TYR A 241 13.04 -20.96 1.72
N ASN A 242 13.63 -20.53 2.84
CA ASN A 242 14.77 -21.18 3.48
C ASN A 242 14.31 -22.02 4.67
N THR A 243 13.34 -22.91 4.46
CA THR A 243 13.01 -23.94 5.44
C THR A 243 14.29 -24.50 6.03
N PRO A 244 14.38 -24.74 7.35
CA PRO A 244 15.46 -25.57 7.86
C PRO A 244 15.38 -26.88 7.07
N GLN A 245 16.25 -27.04 6.07
CA GLN A 245 16.52 -28.36 5.56
C GLN A 245 17.08 -29.07 6.77
N GLU A 246 16.38 -30.09 7.24
CA GLU A 246 16.99 -31.10 8.08
C GLU A 246 18.37 -31.40 7.47
N ASN A 247 19.43 -31.00 8.17
CA ASN A 247 20.83 -31.17 7.77
C ASN A 247 21.42 -30.19 6.75
N LYS A 248 21.59 -28.91 7.11
CA LYS A 248 22.79 -28.16 6.69
C LYS A 248 23.73 -27.94 7.86
N LYS A 249 24.66 -28.88 8.04
CA LYS A 249 25.98 -28.63 8.63
C LYS A 249 26.62 -27.51 7.81
N GLY A 250 26.78 -26.32 8.37
CA GLY A 250 27.55 -25.29 7.66
C GLY A 250 27.41 -23.85 8.13
N VAL A 251 27.27 -23.56 9.43
CA VAL A 251 27.82 -22.31 10.01
C VAL A 251 28.24 -22.62 11.44
N GLY A 252 29.56 -22.72 11.69
CA GLY A 252 30.18 -22.68 13.03
C GLY A 252 29.97 -23.91 13.92
N VAL A 253 31.07 -24.41 14.49
CA VAL A 253 31.09 -25.55 15.40
C VAL A 253 30.31 -25.22 16.68
N GLY A 254 29.20 -25.94 16.94
CA GLY A 254 28.46 -25.89 18.20
C GLY A 254 26.95 -25.64 18.13
N ALA A 255 26.37 -25.30 16.97
CA ALA A 255 24.93 -25.05 16.85
C ALA A 255 24.15 -26.29 16.41
N THR A 256 23.57 -27.03 17.36
CA THR A 256 22.48 -27.96 17.08
C THR A 256 21.24 -27.12 16.82
N LEU A 257 20.85 -27.01 15.54
CA LEU A 257 19.69 -26.27 15.07
C LEU A 257 18.40 -26.89 15.61
N VAL A 258 17.73 -26.20 16.54
CA VAL A 258 16.30 -26.39 16.80
C VAL A 258 15.62 -25.21 16.09
N GLY A 259 15.37 -25.30 14.78
CA GLY A 259 14.14 -25.88 14.23
C GLY A 259 12.99 -24.88 14.41
N TYR A 260 12.15 -24.63 13.41
CA TYR A 260 10.90 -23.83 13.50
C TYR A 260 11.02 -22.30 13.49
N SER A 261 12.10 -21.76 12.92
CA SER A 261 12.09 -20.40 12.36
C SER A 261 12.69 -20.37 10.96
N CYS A 262 12.22 -19.45 10.13
CA CYS A 262 12.64 -19.29 8.74
C CYS A 262 12.28 -17.91 8.19
N ASN A 263 12.86 -17.53 7.06
CA ASN A 263 12.57 -16.27 6.39
C ASN A 263 11.42 -16.42 5.39
N ILE A 264 10.49 -15.48 5.46
CA ILE A 264 9.49 -15.26 4.42
C ILE A 264 10.16 -14.42 3.34
N CYS A 265 10.11 -14.93 2.11
CA CYS A 265 10.91 -14.50 0.97
C CYS A 265 12.40 -14.81 1.10
N GLY A 266 13.02 -15.14 -0.03
CA GLY A 266 14.47 -15.42 -0.19
C GLY A 266 14.89 -14.98 -1.59
N THR A 267 15.86 -15.61 -2.26
CA THR A 267 16.27 -15.14 -3.62
C THR A 267 15.18 -15.29 -4.70
N GLU A 268 14.07 -15.99 -4.40
CA GLU A 268 12.90 -16.17 -5.28
C GLU A 268 11.60 -15.83 -4.52
N PRO A 269 10.56 -15.34 -5.21
CA PRO A 269 9.33 -14.82 -4.58
C PRO A 269 8.35 -15.90 -4.08
N THR A 270 8.53 -17.19 -4.42
CA THR A 270 7.59 -18.26 -4.05
C THR A 270 8.29 -19.56 -3.61
N PRO A 271 7.95 -20.13 -2.44
CA PRO A 271 8.50 -21.40 -1.98
C PRO A 271 7.94 -22.61 -2.76
N PRO A 272 8.64 -23.77 -2.75
CA PRO A 272 8.31 -24.92 -3.60
C PRO A 272 6.88 -25.47 -3.42
N ASN A 273 6.33 -25.42 -2.20
CA ASN A 273 4.99 -25.93 -1.87
C ASN A 273 3.96 -24.81 -1.67
N PHE A 274 4.21 -23.62 -2.20
CA PHE A 274 3.32 -22.47 -2.00
C PHE A 274 1.89 -22.70 -2.53
N SER A 275 1.71 -23.60 -3.49
CA SER A 275 0.39 -24.01 -3.99
C SER A 275 -0.56 -24.47 -2.87
N ASN A 276 -0.05 -25.06 -1.79
CA ASN A 276 -0.85 -25.48 -0.63
C ASN A 276 -1.37 -24.30 0.22
N PHE A 277 -0.83 -23.11 0.00
CA PHE A 277 -1.24 -21.85 0.64
C PHE A 277 -2.11 -20.97 -0.28
N SER A 278 -2.30 -21.41 -1.53
CA SER A 278 -2.81 -20.60 -2.64
C SER A 278 -4.27 -20.13 -2.59
N PRO A 279 -5.21 -20.64 -1.76
CA PRO A 279 -6.51 -19.97 -1.62
C PRO A 279 -6.47 -18.80 -0.63
N TYR A 280 -5.50 -18.78 0.30
CA TYR A 280 -5.40 -17.75 1.35
C TYR A 280 -4.60 -16.54 0.87
N LEU A 281 -3.57 -16.77 0.03
CA LEU A 281 -2.74 -15.71 -0.50
C LEU A 281 -2.14 -16.10 -1.86
N SER A 282 -2.21 -15.18 -2.83
CA SER A 282 -1.69 -15.42 -4.19
C SER A 282 -0.19 -15.17 -4.32
N VAL A 283 0.38 -14.31 -3.48
CA VAL A 283 1.81 -13.94 -3.48
C VAL A 283 2.23 -13.60 -2.05
N LEU A 284 3.36 -14.14 -1.59
CA LEU A 284 3.92 -13.76 -0.29
C LEU A 284 4.47 -12.33 -0.30
N PRO A 285 4.12 -11.49 0.67
CA PRO A 285 4.75 -10.19 0.81
C PRO A 285 6.21 -10.34 1.25
N CYS A 286 7.09 -9.60 0.62
CA CYS A 286 8.52 -9.51 0.96
C CYS A 286 8.84 -8.14 1.53
N ASP A 287 9.90 -8.06 2.33
CA ASP A 287 10.39 -6.78 2.85
C ASP A 287 10.63 -5.78 1.70
N PRO A 288 10.29 -4.49 1.86
CA PRO A 288 10.54 -3.48 0.82
C PRO A 288 12.01 -3.33 0.42
N GLN A 289 12.93 -3.79 1.26
CA GLN A 289 14.37 -3.80 1.03
C GLN A 289 14.92 -5.20 0.72
N HIS A 290 14.05 -6.15 0.37
CA HIS A 290 14.45 -7.46 -0.15
C HIS A 290 15.44 -7.33 -1.33
N PRO A 291 16.49 -8.18 -1.42
CA PRO A 291 16.82 -9.34 -0.56
C PRO A 291 17.71 -9.00 0.64
N THR A 292 17.93 -7.71 0.94
CA THR A 292 18.84 -7.31 2.04
C THR A 292 18.22 -7.43 3.42
N LYS A 293 16.89 -7.45 3.49
CA LYS A 293 16.10 -7.69 4.69
C LYS A 293 14.99 -8.69 4.34
N ASP A 294 14.62 -9.50 5.33
CA ASP A 294 13.54 -10.48 5.24
C ASP A 294 12.65 -10.40 6.48
N TYR A 295 11.43 -10.93 6.37
CA TYR A 295 10.59 -11.18 7.54
C TYR A 295 10.96 -12.52 8.16
N LEU A 296 11.05 -12.57 9.49
CA LEU A 296 11.30 -13.81 10.21
C LEU A 296 9.97 -14.41 10.65
N TYR A 297 9.69 -15.65 10.23
CA TYR A 297 8.59 -16.47 10.72
C TYR A 297 9.09 -17.46 11.76
N GLN A 298 8.39 -17.57 12.88
CA GLN A 298 8.60 -18.55 13.93
C GLN A 298 7.27 -19.24 14.22
N TYR A 299 7.32 -20.54 14.49
CA TYR A 299 6.13 -21.31 14.79
C TYR A 299 6.42 -22.44 15.78
N ASP A 300 5.34 -23.02 16.31
CA ASP A 300 5.39 -24.14 17.24
C ASP A 300 6.11 -25.37 16.65
N PRO A 301 7.04 -26.00 17.39
CA PRO A 301 7.80 -27.19 17.02
C PRO A 301 7.01 -28.49 16.79
N SER A 302 5.78 -28.41 16.30
CA SER A 302 4.88 -29.55 16.12
C SER A 302 4.50 -29.73 14.65
N SER A 303 3.99 -30.91 14.32
CA SER A 303 3.38 -31.18 13.02
C SER A 303 2.06 -30.42 12.82
N CYS A 304 1.53 -29.82 13.88
CA CYS A 304 0.26 -29.11 13.94
C CYS A 304 0.43 -27.81 14.73
N PRO A 305 1.18 -26.82 14.20
CA PRO A 305 1.59 -25.65 14.97
C PRO A 305 0.41 -24.88 15.57
N GLN A 306 0.44 -24.63 16.89
CA GLN A 306 -0.64 -23.93 17.60
C GLN A 306 -0.36 -22.45 17.85
N TRP A 307 0.86 -22.00 17.58
CA TRP A 307 1.22 -20.59 17.67
C TRP A 307 2.21 -20.21 16.60
N PHE A 308 2.22 -18.93 16.26
CA PHE A 308 3.19 -18.33 15.35
C PHE A 308 3.58 -16.93 15.79
N ARG A 309 4.75 -16.50 15.32
CA ARG A 309 5.24 -15.13 15.43
C ARG A 309 5.88 -14.72 14.11
N ILE A 310 5.65 -13.50 13.67
CA ILE A 310 6.34 -12.90 12.53
C ILE A 310 7.00 -11.62 13.00
N TYR A 311 8.29 -11.45 12.69
CA TYR A 311 9.07 -10.29 13.08
C TYR A 311 9.63 -9.53 11.87
N SER A 312 9.83 -8.23 12.04
CA SER A 312 10.48 -7.35 11.06
C SER A 312 11.35 -6.30 11.76
N MET A 313 12.38 -5.83 11.05
CA MET A 313 13.27 -4.76 11.50
C MET A 313 12.94 -3.45 10.81
N PHE A 314 12.70 -2.41 11.60
CA PHE A 314 12.43 -1.10 11.05
C PHE A 314 13.70 -0.43 10.54
N SER A 315 13.52 0.48 9.59
CA SER A 315 14.58 1.36 9.14
C SER A 315 14.80 2.49 10.14
N ILE A 316 13.75 2.91 10.85
CA ILE A 316 13.80 3.94 11.88
C ILE A 316 13.44 3.32 13.23
N ARG A 317 14.41 3.28 14.14
CA ARG A 317 14.27 2.68 15.48
C ARG A 317 13.58 3.58 16.52
N ASP A 318 13.61 4.89 16.30
CA ASP A 318 13.13 5.92 17.22
C ASP A 318 11.86 6.63 16.70
N ASP A 319 10.95 5.87 16.08
CA ASP A 319 9.61 6.42 15.84
C ASP A 319 8.77 6.14 17.08
N SER A 320 8.21 7.19 17.69
CA SER A 320 7.39 7.11 18.92
C SER A 320 6.23 6.10 18.81
N ASP A 321 5.85 5.77 17.58
CA ASP A 321 4.85 4.78 17.23
C ASP A 321 5.25 3.33 17.57
N SER A 322 6.55 3.01 17.70
CA SER A 322 7.02 1.65 18.05
C SER A 322 6.69 1.27 19.50
N LYS A 323 6.58 2.26 20.41
CA LYS A 323 6.30 2.03 21.84
C LYS A 323 4.95 1.36 22.10
N PHE A 324 3.96 1.55 21.23
CA PHE A 324 2.59 1.07 21.44
C PHE A 324 2.25 -0.20 20.63
N LEU A 325 3.08 -0.55 19.64
CA LEU A 325 2.68 -1.46 18.56
C LEU A 325 3.34 -2.84 18.58
N GLY A 326 4.02 -3.23 19.67
CA GLY A 326 4.26 -4.65 19.97
C GLY A 326 5.65 -5.02 20.48
N CYS A 327 6.69 -4.21 20.22
CA CYS A 327 8.06 -4.49 20.62
C CYS A 327 8.76 -3.24 21.17
N PRO A 328 8.94 -3.12 22.50
CA PRO A 328 9.60 -1.96 23.08
C PRO A 328 11.05 -1.85 22.55
N TYR A 329 11.37 -0.75 21.88
CA TYR A 329 12.73 -0.35 21.48
C TYR A 329 13.59 -1.44 20.81
N GLY A 330 13.00 -2.27 19.94
CA GLY A 330 13.75 -3.33 19.25
C GLY A 330 14.02 -4.58 20.12
N GLY A 331 13.38 -4.67 21.29
CA GLY A 331 13.60 -5.71 22.28
C GLY A 331 12.85 -7.02 22.02
N CYS A 332 12.31 -7.30 20.83
CA CYS A 332 11.63 -8.57 20.55
C CYS A 332 12.48 -9.56 19.76
N GLY A 333 12.08 -10.83 19.78
CA GLY A 333 12.60 -11.85 18.86
C GLY A 333 13.10 -13.11 19.51
N LEU A 334 13.82 -13.91 18.70
CA LEU A 334 14.39 -15.18 19.10
C LEU A 334 15.65 -15.02 19.95
N ALA A 335 15.66 -15.65 21.12
CA ALA A 335 16.87 -16.05 21.81
C ALA A 335 17.54 -17.19 21.05
N TYR A 336 18.76 -16.99 20.56
CA TYR A 336 19.55 -18.03 19.88
C TYR A 336 20.10 -19.04 20.91
N PRO A 337 19.92 -20.37 20.73
CA PRO A 337 20.55 -21.36 21.59
C PRO A 337 21.93 -21.85 21.08
N PRO A 338 22.85 -22.32 21.96
CA PRO A 338 22.75 -22.44 23.42
C PRO A 338 23.79 -21.53 24.13
N THR A 339 23.41 -20.31 24.50
CA THR A 339 24.13 -19.53 25.54
C THR A 339 23.14 -19.07 26.61
N PRO A 340 23.57 -18.89 27.87
CA PRO A 340 22.67 -18.61 29.00
C PRO A 340 22.18 -17.14 29.06
N THR A 341 22.17 -16.43 27.93
CA THR A 341 21.73 -15.03 27.83
C THR A 341 20.84 -14.82 26.60
N PRO A 342 19.79 -13.98 26.70
CA PRO A 342 18.73 -13.95 25.68
C PRO A 342 19.09 -13.05 24.49
N GLN A 343 18.63 -13.40 23.28
CA GLN A 343 18.78 -12.59 22.07
C GLN A 343 17.44 -12.00 21.63
N TYR A 344 17.43 -10.71 21.33
CA TYR A 344 16.29 -9.89 20.91
C TYR A 344 16.81 -8.75 20.01
N GLY A 345 16.06 -8.31 19.01
CA GLY A 345 16.53 -7.29 18.07
C GLY A 345 15.54 -6.82 17.00
N TYR A 346 14.28 -7.27 17.06
CA TYR A 346 13.26 -6.86 16.11
C TYR A 346 12.41 -5.72 16.68
N ASP A 347 12.12 -4.73 15.83
CA ASP A 347 11.39 -3.51 16.18
C ASP A 347 9.87 -3.69 16.10
N TYR A 348 9.41 -4.72 15.41
CA TYR A 348 7.99 -4.99 15.25
C TYR A 348 7.73 -6.48 15.04
N GLY A 349 6.61 -6.94 15.59
CA GLY A 349 6.15 -8.30 15.38
C GLY A 349 4.63 -8.41 15.47
N VAL A 350 4.11 -9.47 14.85
CA VAL A 350 2.71 -9.89 14.95
C VAL A 350 2.67 -11.35 15.32
N SER A 351 1.66 -11.75 16.08
CA SER A 351 1.58 -13.08 16.66
C SER A 351 0.15 -13.36 17.12
N ASN A 352 -0.21 -14.63 17.24
CA ASN A 352 -1.43 -15.07 17.93
C ASN A 352 -1.20 -15.30 19.45
N THR A 353 0.06 -15.35 19.88
CA THR A 353 0.50 -15.44 21.27
C THR A 353 1.22 -14.17 21.73
N VAL A 354 1.59 -14.10 23.00
CA VAL A 354 2.40 -13.00 23.53
C VAL A 354 3.78 -12.98 22.84
N LEU A 355 4.18 -11.80 22.36
CA LEU A 355 5.52 -11.58 21.82
C LEU A 355 6.53 -11.57 22.96
N GLU A 356 7.62 -12.31 22.79
CA GLU A 356 8.73 -12.28 23.74
C GLU A 356 9.48 -10.95 23.63
N SER A 357 9.65 -10.26 24.76
CA SER A 357 10.31 -8.96 24.83
C SER A 357 11.38 -8.92 25.93
N SER A 358 12.49 -8.23 25.63
CA SER A 358 13.57 -7.90 26.55
C SER A 358 13.35 -6.55 27.22
N ASN A 359 13.74 -6.47 28.49
CA ASN A 359 14.06 -5.21 29.15
C ASN A 359 15.56 -5.03 29.35
N VAL A 360 16.39 -5.82 28.64
CA VAL A 360 17.86 -5.74 28.65
C VAL A 360 18.33 -5.20 27.32
N TYR A 361 19.06 -4.09 27.34
CA TYR A 361 19.57 -3.41 26.16
C TYR A 361 21.09 -3.34 26.17
N ASN A 362 21.68 -2.98 25.04
CA ASN A 362 23.13 -2.93 24.88
C ASN A 362 23.50 -1.70 24.04
N CYS A 363 24.65 -1.11 24.32
CA CYS A 363 25.17 0.04 23.59
C CYS A 363 26.65 -0.19 23.26
N ILE A 364 27.17 0.58 22.31
CA ILE A 364 28.61 0.62 22.01
C ILE A 364 29.22 1.76 22.81
N ASP A 365 30.24 1.45 23.61
CA ASP A 365 30.98 2.44 24.38
C ASP A 365 32.06 3.18 23.57
N GLN A 366 32.76 4.11 24.21
CA GLN A 366 33.84 4.89 23.59
C GLN A 366 35.04 4.04 23.16
N THR A 367 35.22 2.85 23.74
CA THR A 367 36.27 1.89 23.40
C THR A 367 35.84 0.92 22.29
N ASN A 368 34.69 1.19 21.66
CA ASN A 368 34.01 0.30 20.73
C ASN A 368 33.58 -1.04 21.35
N THR A 369 33.43 -1.15 22.67
CA THR A 369 32.99 -2.40 23.32
C THR A 369 31.47 -2.42 23.49
N CYS A 370 30.85 -3.59 23.31
CA CYS A 370 29.42 -3.75 23.55
C CYS A 370 29.12 -3.95 25.05
N ASN A 371 28.52 -2.94 25.66
CA ASN A 371 28.15 -2.95 27.07
C ASN A 371 26.65 -3.16 27.25
N THR A 372 26.29 -3.99 28.21
CA THR A 372 24.90 -4.24 28.59
C THR A 372 24.45 -3.15 29.54
N CYS A 373 23.40 -2.45 29.16
CA CYS A 373 22.73 -1.45 29.96
C CYS A 373 21.31 -1.97 30.19
N ASN A 374 20.88 -2.07 31.45
CA ASN A 374 19.64 -2.74 31.84
C ASN A 374 18.44 -2.25 31.00
N THR A 375 17.74 -1.18 31.41
CA THR A 375 16.61 -0.64 30.63
C THR A 375 17.06 0.30 29.51
N TYR A 376 16.20 0.52 28.51
CA TYR A 376 16.47 1.45 27.41
C TYR A 376 16.74 2.87 27.90
N ASP A 377 15.93 3.36 28.85
CA ASP A 377 16.11 4.69 29.44
C ASP A 377 17.44 4.79 30.20
N GLN A 378 17.89 3.70 30.86
CA GLN A 378 19.21 3.66 31.45
C GLN A 378 20.31 3.78 30.40
N CYS A 379 20.23 3.05 29.27
CA CYS A 379 21.19 3.21 28.16
C CYS A 379 21.26 4.65 27.62
N LEU A 380 20.15 5.38 27.57
CA LEU A 380 20.13 6.78 27.10
C LEU A 380 20.85 7.75 28.06
N THR A 381 20.92 7.40 29.33
CA THR A 381 21.51 8.22 30.39
C THR A 381 22.89 7.77 30.81
N ASP A 382 23.31 6.57 30.42
CA ASP A 382 24.60 5.97 30.77
C ASP A 382 25.75 6.72 30.07
N PRO A 383 26.71 7.31 30.82
CA PRO A 383 27.89 7.96 30.25
C PRO A 383 28.78 7.01 29.44
N GLY A 384 28.73 5.70 29.74
CA GLY A 384 29.38 4.63 28.99
C GLY A 384 28.72 4.33 27.64
N CYS A 385 27.53 4.90 27.37
CA CYS A 385 26.81 4.78 26.10
C CYS A 385 26.78 6.14 25.37
N PRO A 386 27.90 6.57 24.73
CA PRO A 386 28.00 7.89 24.13
C PRO A 386 27.06 8.09 22.93
N ASP A 387 26.76 7.03 22.18
CA ASP A 387 25.92 7.08 20.98
C ASP A 387 24.50 6.57 21.27
N LYS A 388 23.62 7.51 21.63
CA LYS A 388 22.21 7.25 21.99
C LYS A 388 21.37 6.70 20.84
N ASN A 389 21.86 6.79 19.61
CA ASN A 389 21.19 6.23 18.43
C ASN A 389 21.61 4.78 18.17
N LYS A 390 22.56 4.23 18.93
CA LYS A 390 23.09 2.87 18.80
C LYS A 390 22.81 2.02 20.05
N ILE A 391 21.54 1.95 20.41
CA ILE A 391 21.04 1.02 21.43
C ILE A 391 20.45 -0.21 20.73
N TYR A 392 20.73 -1.38 21.26
CA TYR A 392 20.38 -2.68 20.69
C TYR A 392 19.63 -3.53 21.71
N GLY A 393 18.57 -4.21 21.28
CA GLY A 393 17.79 -5.14 22.10
C GLY A 393 18.55 -6.40 22.55
N SER A 394 19.75 -6.67 22.00
CA SER A 394 20.65 -7.69 22.51
C SER A 394 22.12 -7.47 22.16
N ARG A 395 22.97 -8.16 22.91
CA ARG A 395 24.42 -8.14 22.76
C ARG A 395 24.84 -8.65 21.38
N GLY A 396 24.23 -9.72 20.87
CA GLY A 396 24.56 -10.26 19.54
C GLY A 396 24.39 -9.24 18.41
N TRP A 397 23.30 -8.48 18.41
CA TRP A 397 23.06 -7.42 17.41
C TRP A 397 24.02 -6.23 17.56
N CYS A 398 24.34 -5.87 18.79
CA CYS A 398 25.36 -4.87 19.10
C CYS A 398 26.74 -5.30 18.57
N CYS A 399 27.12 -6.57 18.76
CA CYS A 399 28.34 -7.15 18.20
C CYS A 399 28.33 -7.21 16.67
N ALA A 400 27.20 -7.59 16.06
CA ALA A 400 27.09 -7.69 14.60
C ALA A 400 27.21 -6.33 13.91
N ALA A 401 26.69 -5.27 14.54
CA ALA A 401 26.82 -3.90 14.05
C ALA A 401 28.28 -3.38 14.12
N ASN A 402 29.11 -3.96 14.99
CA ASN A 402 30.52 -3.63 15.10
C ASN A 402 31.34 -4.87 15.48
N PRO A 403 31.80 -5.69 14.52
CA PRO A 403 32.40 -7.00 14.80
C PRO A 403 33.60 -6.98 15.77
N GLY A 404 34.31 -5.86 15.88
CA GLY A 404 35.42 -5.68 16.83
C GLY A 404 35.00 -5.40 18.27
N SER A 405 33.70 -5.29 18.56
CA SER A 405 33.16 -4.81 19.84
C SER A 405 32.93 -5.89 20.91
N CYS A 406 33.14 -7.15 20.57
CA CYS A 406 32.78 -8.29 21.43
C CYS A 406 33.89 -9.34 21.55
N HIS A 407 35.16 -8.90 21.43
CA HIS A 407 36.33 -9.74 21.62
C HIS A 407 36.64 -9.99 23.10
#